data_AF-A0A9X0UFU0-F1
#
_entry.id   AF-A0A9X0UFU0-F1
#
_cell.length_a   1.000
_cell.length_b   1.000
_cell.length_c   1.000
_cell.angle_alpha   90.00
_cell.angle_beta   90.00
_cell.angle_gamma   90.00
#
_symmetry.space_group_name_H-M   'P 1'
#
loop_
_entity.id
_entity.type
_entity.pdbx_description
1 polymer ?
#
loop_
_entity_poly.entity_id
_entity_poly.type
_entity_poly.pdbx_seq_one_letter_code
_entity_poly.pdbx_strand_id
1 'polypeptide(L)'
;MLVAIGQVESGRQISGRRIAWPWTINAAGKGHVFGSLAAAKSHIAALQANGVRSIDVGCFQVNLMHHPAAFSSLDEALDPHGNAHYAARFLHSLYGRAGSWGDAIALYHSATPRFGEAYRERVLAAWTDRGGLVRGQSAEAIPPSGSASALVSGWRVLASTHGVQVWTPKRP
;
A
#
# COMPACT_ATOMS: atom_id res chain seq x y z
N MET A 1 0.78 9.44 -7.66
CA MET A 1 0.64 9.73 -6.23
C MET A 1 0.34 8.48 -5.38
N LEU A 2 -0.83 7.82 -5.53
CA LEU A 2 -1.27 6.74 -4.64
C LEU A 2 -0.23 5.62 -4.39
N VAL A 3 0.45 5.13 -5.42
CA VAL A 3 1.47 4.07 -5.21
C VAL A 3 2.66 4.55 -4.33
N ALA A 4 2.97 5.85 -4.30
CA ALA A 4 4.03 6.38 -3.42
C ALA A 4 3.56 6.39 -1.96
N ILE A 5 2.29 6.73 -1.72
CA ILE A 5 1.64 6.57 -0.41
C ILE A 5 1.76 5.11 0.04
N GLY A 6 1.34 4.15 -0.77
CA GLY A 6 1.43 2.73 -0.38
C GLY A 6 2.87 2.25 -0.07
N GLN A 7 3.87 2.79 -0.78
CA GLN A 7 5.28 2.50 -0.49
C GLN A 7 5.75 3.11 0.84
N VAL A 8 5.28 4.31 1.18
CA VAL A 8 5.59 4.96 2.46
C VAL A 8 4.88 4.24 3.60
N GLU A 9 3.63 3.82 3.40
CA GLU A 9 2.78 3.18 4.41
C GLU A 9 3.22 1.75 4.76
N SER A 10 3.40 0.89 3.75
CA SER A 10 3.69 -0.52 3.98
C SER A 10 4.72 -1.10 3.02
N GLY A 11 5.53 -0.23 2.40
CA GLY A 11 6.50 -0.64 1.39
C GLY A 11 7.58 -1.56 1.96
N ARG A 12 7.71 -2.75 1.37
CA ARG A 12 8.76 -3.73 1.65
C ARG A 12 9.65 -3.96 0.44
N GLN A 13 10.93 -4.23 0.69
CA GLN A 13 11.88 -4.62 -0.36
C GLN A 13 11.65 -6.09 -0.74
N ILE A 14 11.23 -6.33 -1.97
CA ILE A 14 11.03 -7.65 -2.56
C ILE A 14 11.68 -7.63 -3.93
N SER A 15 12.70 -8.48 -4.14
CA SER A 15 13.42 -8.61 -5.42
C SER A 15 13.90 -7.26 -5.99
N GLY A 16 14.49 -6.41 -5.13
CA GLY A 16 15.02 -5.09 -5.51
C GLY A 16 13.95 -4.02 -5.77
N ARG A 17 12.66 -4.32 -5.51
CA ARG A 17 11.55 -3.37 -5.67
C ARG A 17 10.88 -3.13 -4.33
N ARG A 18 10.56 -1.86 -4.04
CA ARG A 18 9.72 -1.50 -2.89
C ARG A 18 8.23 -1.63 -3.25
N ILE A 19 7.55 -2.59 -2.65
CA ILE A 19 6.14 -2.93 -2.92
C ILE A 19 5.30 -2.72 -1.67
N ALA A 20 4.14 -2.05 -1.80
CA ALA A 20 3.17 -1.91 -0.72
C ALA A 20 2.63 -3.29 -0.33
N TRP A 21 2.78 -3.68 0.93
CA TRP A 21 2.49 -5.02 1.40
C TRP A 21 1.07 -5.12 2.01
N PRO A 22 0.19 -5.98 1.49
CA PRO A 22 -1.23 -6.00 1.84
C PRO A 22 -1.53 -6.58 3.21
N TRP A 23 -0.62 -7.36 3.79
CA TRP A 23 -0.80 -7.98 5.10
C TRP A 23 0.07 -7.31 6.16
N THR A 24 0.02 -5.98 6.16
CA THR A 24 0.68 -5.10 7.13
C THR A 24 -0.37 -4.56 8.08
N ILE A 25 -0.11 -4.67 9.37
CA ILE A 25 -1.02 -4.23 10.44
C ILE A 25 -0.22 -3.34 11.39
N ASN A 26 -0.76 -2.18 11.73
CA ASN A 26 -0.27 -1.39 12.86
C ASN A 26 -1.38 -1.31 13.92
N ALA A 27 -1.08 -1.71 15.14
CA ALA A 27 -2.02 -1.64 16.25
C ALA A 27 -1.39 -0.86 17.40
N ALA A 28 -1.95 0.32 17.71
CA ALA A 28 -1.45 1.21 18.75
C ALA A 28 0.08 1.49 18.66
N GLY A 29 0.59 1.69 17.44
CA GLY A 29 2.01 1.96 17.18
C GLY A 29 2.89 0.71 17.04
N LYS A 30 2.33 -0.49 17.17
CA LYS A 30 3.05 -1.77 17.00
C LYS A 30 2.77 -2.36 15.62
N GLY A 31 3.75 -2.23 14.73
CA GLY A 31 3.71 -2.79 13.37
C GLY A 31 3.97 -4.29 13.33
N HIS A 32 3.15 -5.02 12.57
CA HIS A 32 3.26 -6.45 12.31
C HIS A 32 3.09 -6.70 10.81
N VAL A 33 3.85 -7.67 10.28
CA VAL A 33 3.77 -8.06 8.88
C VAL A 33 3.59 -9.56 8.77
N PHE A 34 2.64 -9.97 7.95
CA PHE A 34 2.26 -11.36 7.78
C PHE A 34 2.53 -11.84 6.36
N GLY A 35 2.80 -13.15 6.23
CA GLY A 35 2.99 -13.82 4.94
C GLY A 35 1.70 -14.33 4.30
N SER A 36 0.54 -14.17 4.96
CA SER A 36 -0.75 -14.61 4.44
C SER A 36 -1.92 -13.79 4.98
N LEU A 37 -3.00 -13.73 4.18
CA LEU A 37 -4.27 -13.13 4.56
C LEU A 37 -4.82 -13.75 5.85
N ALA A 38 -4.78 -15.08 5.96
CA ALA A 38 -5.30 -15.79 7.12
C ALA A 38 -4.58 -15.42 8.42
N ALA A 39 -3.24 -15.30 8.39
CA ALA A 39 -2.45 -14.92 9.56
C ALA A 39 -2.74 -13.47 9.98
N ALA A 40 -2.85 -12.55 9.03
CA ALA A 40 -3.22 -11.16 9.30
C ALA A 40 -4.63 -11.06 9.90
N LYS A 41 -5.63 -11.74 9.32
CA LYS A 41 -7.01 -11.77 9.85
C LYS A 41 -7.07 -12.33 11.27
N SER A 42 -6.36 -13.44 11.52
CA SER A 42 -6.29 -14.05 12.85
C SER A 42 -5.70 -13.08 13.88
N HIS A 43 -4.63 -12.37 13.50
CA HIS A 43 -4.03 -11.35 14.37
C HIS A 43 -4.98 -10.18 14.66
N ILE A 44 -5.69 -9.66 13.65
CA ILE A 44 -6.69 -8.60 13.84
C ILE A 44 -7.81 -9.07 14.78
N ALA A 45 -8.33 -10.28 14.59
CA ALA A 45 -9.36 -10.84 15.44
C ALA A 45 -8.89 -10.96 16.90
N ALA A 46 -7.65 -11.43 17.13
CA ALA A 46 -7.06 -11.50 18.45
C ALA A 46 -6.88 -10.10 19.09
N LEU A 47 -6.45 -9.09 18.32
CA LEU A 47 -6.36 -7.71 18.80
C LEU A 47 -7.72 -7.16 19.22
N GLN A 48 -8.75 -7.37 18.39
CA GLN A 48 -10.11 -6.92 18.66
C GLN A 48 -10.72 -7.61 19.88
N ALA A 49 -10.48 -8.92 20.05
CA ALA A 49 -10.90 -9.66 21.24
C ALA A 49 -10.27 -9.12 22.53
N ASN A 50 -9.06 -8.55 22.44
CA ASN A 50 -8.37 -7.87 23.54
C ASN A 50 -8.74 -6.38 23.67
N GLY A 51 -9.79 -5.93 22.99
CA GLY A 51 -10.30 -4.55 23.08
C GLY A 51 -9.54 -3.52 22.26
N VAL A 52 -8.57 -3.93 21.43
CA VAL A 52 -7.84 -3.01 20.55
C VAL A 52 -8.74 -2.63 19.38
N ARG A 53 -9.06 -1.33 19.26
CA ARG A 53 -9.93 -0.81 18.20
C ARG A 53 -9.17 -0.09 17.09
N SER A 54 -8.18 0.72 17.44
CA SER A 54 -7.35 1.46 16.47
C SER A 54 -6.32 0.54 15.83
N ILE A 55 -6.66 0.06 14.64
CA ILE A 55 -5.86 -0.88 13.86
C ILE A 55 -5.79 -0.35 12.43
N ASP A 56 -4.58 -0.03 11.96
CA ASP A 56 -4.30 0.33 10.57
C ASP A 56 -4.02 -0.94 9.77
N VAL A 57 -4.65 -1.07 8.59
CA VAL A 57 -4.56 -2.30 7.80
C VAL A 57 -4.22 -2.04 6.34
N GLY A 58 -3.48 -2.99 5.76
CA GLY A 58 -3.31 -3.10 4.32
C GLY A 58 -2.17 -2.28 3.72
N CYS A 59 -2.17 -2.23 2.40
CA CYS A 59 -1.22 -1.47 1.57
C CYS A 59 -1.15 0.02 1.94
N PHE A 60 -2.26 0.58 2.43
CA PHE A 60 -2.46 2.01 2.62
C PHE A 60 -2.74 2.39 4.07
N GLN A 61 -2.56 1.44 5.00
CA GLN A 61 -2.69 1.62 6.45
C GLN A 61 -3.99 2.36 6.83
N VAL A 62 -5.12 1.89 6.31
CA VAL A 62 -6.43 2.47 6.61
C VAL A 62 -6.85 2.05 8.02
N ASN A 63 -7.14 3.03 8.88
CA ASN A 63 -7.51 2.76 10.27
C ASN A 63 -8.97 2.29 10.41
N LEU A 64 -9.18 1.10 10.94
CA LEU A 64 -10.52 0.49 11.10
C LEU A 64 -11.42 1.22 12.10
N MET A 65 -10.85 1.93 13.09
CA MET A 65 -11.62 2.71 14.08
C MET A 65 -12.09 4.04 13.48
N HIS A 66 -11.23 4.72 12.73
CA HIS A 66 -11.57 6.01 12.11
C HIS A 66 -12.41 5.87 10.84
N HIS A 67 -12.32 4.71 10.18
CA HIS A 67 -13.03 4.43 8.94
C HIS A 67 -13.87 3.15 9.04
N PRO A 68 -14.85 3.07 9.97
CA PRO A 68 -15.59 1.85 10.25
C PRO A 68 -16.45 1.34 9.08
N ALA A 69 -16.78 2.22 8.13
CA ALA A 69 -17.52 1.89 6.91
C ALA A 69 -16.62 1.81 5.66
N ALA A 70 -15.30 1.74 5.83
CA ALA A 70 -14.37 1.65 4.70
C ALA A 70 -14.50 0.34 3.92
N PHE A 71 -14.77 -0.75 4.64
CA PHE A 71 -14.74 -2.10 4.12
C PHE A 71 -15.93 -2.90 4.65
N SER A 72 -16.47 -3.78 3.82
CA SER A 72 -17.50 -4.74 4.17
C SER A 72 -16.96 -5.91 5.01
N SER A 73 -15.65 -6.16 4.95
CA SER A 73 -14.98 -7.29 5.61
C SER A 73 -13.48 -7.07 5.76
N LEU A 74 -12.84 -7.88 6.62
CA LEU A 74 -11.38 -7.92 6.71
C LEU A 74 -10.73 -8.51 5.44
N ASP A 75 -11.45 -9.33 4.68
CA ASP A 75 -10.97 -9.82 3.38
C ASP A 75 -10.82 -8.65 2.40
N GLU A 76 -11.80 -7.75 2.33
CA GLU A 76 -11.71 -6.54 1.52
C GLU A 76 -10.65 -5.55 2.05
N ALA A 77 -10.57 -5.38 3.38
CA ALA A 77 -9.61 -4.46 4.00
C ALA A 77 -8.15 -4.86 3.77
N LEU A 78 -7.88 -6.17 3.66
CA LEU A 78 -6.56 -6.75 3.41
C LEU A 78 -6.36 -7.21 1.95
N ASP A 79 -7.36 -7.02 1.09
CA ASP A 79 -7.23 -7.17 -0.36
C ASP A 79 -6.53 -5.92 -0.93
N PRO A 80 -5.44 -6.06 -1.71
CA PRO A 80 -4.73 -4.92 -2.27
C PRO A 80 -5.64 -3.98 -3.09
N HIS A 81 -6.64 -4.50 -3.80
CA HIS A 81 -7.51 -3.70 -4.64
C HIS A 81 -8.58 -2.98 -3.82
N GLY A 82 -9.25 -3.67 -2.89
CA GLY A 82 -10.20 -3.07 -1.95
C GLY A 82 -9.56 -1.96 -1.13
N ASN A 83 -8.38 -2.23 -0.55
CA ASN A 83 -7.62 -1.26 0.23
C ASN A 83 -7.18 -0.04 -0.62
N ALA A 84 -6.71 -0.27 -1.85
CA ALA A 84 -6.35 0.82 -2.78
C ALA A 84 -7.56 1.66 -3.19
N HIS A 85 -8.70 1.03 -3.46
CA HIS A 85 -9.91 1.70 -3.89
C HIS A 85 -10.41 2.66 -2.81
N TYR A 86 -10.43 2.21 -1.55
CA TYR A 86 -10.78 3.09 -0.43
C TYR A 86 -9.80 4.24 -0.27
N ALA A 87 -8.49 3.95 -0.26
CA ALA A 87 -7.44 4.95 -0.10
C ALA A 87 -7.49 6.03 -1.20
N ALA A 88 -7.76 5.64 -2.45
CA ALA A 88 -7.91 6.56 -3.57
C ALA A 88 -9.10 7.52 -3.37
N ARG A 89 -10.26 6.98 -2.98
CA ARG A 89 -11.46 7.78 -2.70
C ARG A 89 -11.24 8.73 -1.53
N PHE A 90 -10.60 8.25 -0.47
CA PHE A 90 -10.28 9.08 0.69
C PHE A 90 -9.30 10.21 0.34
N LEU A 91 -8.22 9.92 -0.37
CA LEU A 91 -7.28 10.94 -0.83
C LEU A 91 -7.96 11.99 -1.73
N HIS A 92 -8.86 11.56 -2.61
CA HIS A 92 -9.61 12.48 -3.47
C HIS A 92 -10.57 13.38 -2.68
N SER A 93 -11.22 12.85 -1.62
CA SER A 93 -12.07 13.68 -0.76
C SER A 93 -11.25 14.71 0.04
N LEU A 94 -10.04 14.34 0.48
CA LEU A 94 -9.10 15.27 1.10
C LEU A 94 -8.65 16.35 0.12
N TYR A 95 -8.38 16.01 -1.14
CA TYR A 95 -8.09 16.99 -2.18
C TYR A 95 -9.22 18.00 -2.35
N GLY A 96 -10.47 17.54 -2.43
CA GLY A 96 -11.63 18.44 -2.52
C GLY A 96 -11.77 19.40 -1.32
N ARG A 97 -11.30 19.01 -0.13
CA ARG A 97 -11.31 19.84 1.08
C ARG A 97 -10.12 20.78 1.18
N ALA A 98 -8.95 20.32 0.74
CA ALA A 98 -7.67 21.01 0.94
C ALA A 98 -7.30 21.94 -0.22
N GLY A 99 -7.81 21.68 -1.43
CA GLY A 99 -7.54 22.47 -2.63
C GLY A 99 -6.20 22.17 -3.30
N SER A 100 -5.32 21.38 -2.68
CA SER A 100 -4.03 20.98 -3.25
C SER A 100 -3.71 19.50 -2.98
N TRP A 101 -2.95 18.87 -3.88
CA TRP A 101 -2.50 17.50 -3.68
C TRP A 101 -1.49 17.38 -2.53
N GLY A 102 -0.64 18.39 -2.35
CA GLY A 102 0.32 18.42 -1.25
C GLY A 102 -0.37 18.38 0.11
N ASP A 103 -1.40 19.20 0.29
CA ASP A 103 -2.14 19.28 1.54
C ASP A 103 -3.04 18.06 1.74
N ALA A 104 -3.61 17.51 0.66
CA ALA A 104 -4.33 16.25 0.71
C ALA A 104 -3.45 15.09 1.21
N ILE A 105 -2.19 15.02 0.77
CA ILE A 105 -1.22 14.02 1.24
C ILE A 105 -0.89 14.24 2.71
N ALA A 106 -0.66 15.48 3.13
CA ALA A 106 -0.39 15.77 4.55
C ALA A 106 -1.57 15.34 5.43
N LEU A 107 -2.79 15.70 5.03
CA LEU A 107 -4.02 15.35 5.72
C LEU A 107 -4.36 13.85 5.68
N TYR A 108 -3.85 13.12 4.68
CA TYR A 108 -4.02 11.66 4.60
C TYR A 108 -3.45 11.00 5.85
N HIS A 109 -2.31 11.48 6.32
CA HIS A 109 -1.63 10.93 7.49
C HIS A 109 -2.03 11.62 8.80
N SER A 110 -2.11 12.95 8.82
CA SER A 110 -2.44 13.68 10.04
C SER A 110 -2.94 15.09 9.78
N ALA A 111 -3.96 15.51 10.53
CA ALA A 111 -4.38 16.92 10.62
C ALA A 111 -3.44 17.78 11.50
N THR A 112 -2.49 17.17 12.21
CA THR A 112 -1.47 17.92 12.96
C THR A 112 -0.36 18.36 11.99
N PRO A 113 -0.10 19.67 11.82
CA PRO A 113 0.76 20.19 10.74
C PRO A 113 2.13 19.51 10.65
N ARG A 114 2.88 19.46 11.76
CA ARG A 114 4.24 18.86 11.80
C ARG A 114 4.29 17.41 11.30
N PHE A 115 3.24 16.62 11.55
CA PHE A 115 3.22 15.22 11.16
C PHE A 115 2.78 15.05 9.71
N GLY A 116 1.82 15.86 9.25
CA GLY A 116 1.38 15.88 7.86
C GLY A 116 2.48 16.37 6.92
N GLU A 117 3.23 17.41 7.29
CA GLU A 117 4.34 17.97 6.49
C GLU A 117 5.46 16.95 6.30
N ALA A 118 5.95 16.36 7.39
CA ALA A 118 6.98 15.32 7.33
C ALA A 118 6.53 14.08 6.56
N TYR A 119 5.23 13.78 6.57
CA TYR A 119 4.67 12.70 5.75
C TYR A 119 4.63 13.07 4.27
N ARG A 120 4.15 14.27 3.93
CA ARG A 120 4.11 14.79 2.56
C ARG A 120 5.49 14.75 1.91
N GLU A 121 6.53 15.17 2.61
CA GLU A 121 7.91 15.13 2.11
C GLU A 121 8.36 13.71 1.74
N ARG A 122 8.08 12.72 2.62
CA ARG A 122 8.40 11.31 2.35
C ARG A 122 7.66 10.77 1.11
N VAL A 123 6.37 11.12 0.97
CA VAL A 123 5.56 10.69 -0.18
C VAL A 123 6.06 11.33 -1.48
N LEU A 124 6.39 12.63 -1.47
CA LEU A 124 6.91 13.33 -2.63
C LEU A 124 8.29 12.80 -3.05
N ALA A 125 9.17 12.50 -2.09
CA ALA A 125 10.45 11.84 -2.37
C ALA A 125 10.23 10.47 -3.05
N ALA A 126 9.37 9.62 -2.48
CA ALA A 126 9.04 8.31 -3.06
C ALA A 126 8.34 8.41 -4.43
N TRP A 127 7.62 9.50 -4.71
CA TRP A 127 7.02 9.74 -6.01
C TRP A 127 8.06 10.16 -7.06
N THR A 128 9.00 11.04 -6.71
CA THR A 128 10.09 11.49 -7.58
C THR A 128 11.03 10.35 -7.96
N ASP A 129 11.43 9.50 -7.00
CA ASP A 129 12.29 8.34 -7.26
C ASP A 129 11.68 7.41 -8.32
N ARG A 130 10.35 7.27 -8.34
CA ARG A 130 9.66 6.50 -9.37
C ARG A 130 9.59 7.20 -10.72
N GLY A 131 9.51 8.54 -10.74
CA GLY A 131 9.66 9.30 -11.98
C GLY A 131 11.04 9.10 -12.62
N GLY A 132 12.08 8.96 -11.80
CA GLY A 132 13.44 8.59 -12.22
C GLY A 132 13.53 7.16 -12.76
N LEU A 133 12.91 6.19 -12.09
CA LEU A 133 12.87 4.79 -12.56
C LEU A 133 12.09 4.61 -13.88
N VAL A 134 11.02 5.39 -14.10
CA VAL A 134 10.28 5.37 -15.37
C VAL A 134 11.06 6.05 -16.49
N ARG A 135 11.78 7.15 -16.21
CA ARG A 135 12.67 7.79 -17.20
C ARG A 135 13.91 6.97 -17.53
N GLY A 136 14.41 6.15 -16.60
CA GLY A 136 15.55 5.25 -16.80
C GLY A 136 15.27 4.00 -17.64
N GLN A 137 14.03 3.74 -18.05
CA GLN A 137 13.64 2.59 -18.90
C GLN A 137 13.35 2.99 -20.36
N SER A 138 13.78 4.18 -20.79
CA SER A 138 13.59 4.69 -22.16
C SER A 138 14.92 4.80 -22.91
N ALA A 139 15.72 3.73 -22.93
CA ALA A 139 16.80 3.54 -23.91
C ALA A 139 17.39 2.12 -23.79
N GLU A 140 16.61 1.08 -24.09
CA GLU A 140 17.24 -0.18 -24.49
C GLU A 140 16.45 -0.78 -25.66
N ALA A 141 17.16 -0.94 -26.77
CA ALA A 141 16.62 -1.42 -28.04
C ALA A 141 15.92 -2.77 -27.85
N ILE A 142 14.78 -2.92 -28.53
CA ILE A 142 14.00 -4.16 -28.58
C ILE A 142 14.88 -5.30 -29.12
N PRO A 143 15.24 -6.34 -28.35
CA PRO A 143 15.72 -7.58 -28.93
C PRO A 143 14.52 -8.37 -29.50
N PRO A 144 14.71 -9.14 -30.59
CA PRO A 144 13.62 -9.87 -31.21
C PRO A 144 13.08 -10.97 -30.29
N SER A 145 11.78 -11.22 -30.47
CA SER A 145 10.91 -12.13 -29.73
C SER A 145 11.57 -13.44 -29.28
N GLY A 146 11.53 -13.67 -27.97
CA GLY A 146 11.86 -14.95 -27.34
C GLY A 146 11.14 -15.03 -25.99
N SER A 147 10.06 -15.80 -25.93
CA SER A 147 9.27 -16.05 -24.72
C SER A 147 10.12 -16.65 -23.60
N ALA A 148 10.27 -15.93 -22.49
CA ALA A 148 10.61 -16.51 -21.21
C ALA A 148 9.89 -15.74 -20.09
N SER A 149 8.80 -16.31 -19.59
CA SER A 149 8.18 -15.91 -18.33
C SER A 149 9.22 -16.07 -17.23
N ALA A 150 9.74 -14.96 -16.69
CA ALA A 150 10.62 -14.98 -15.53
C ALA A 150 9.86 -15.54 -14.32
N LEU A 151 10.00 -16.85 -14.11
CA LEU A 151 9.58 -17.52 -12.90
C LEU A 151 10.55 -17.14 -11.78
N VAL A 152 10.14 -16.23 -10.91
CA VAL A 152 10.79 -16.06 -9.60
C VAL A 152 10.38 -17.26 -8.75
N SER A 153 11.36 -18.01 -8.25
CA SER A 153 11.11 -19.19 -7.42
C SER A 153 10.23 -18.83 -6.21
N GLY A 154 9.14 -19.59 -6.00
CA GLY A 154 8.22 -19.42 -4.87
C GLY A 154 7.14 -18.33 -4.98
N TRP A 155 7.11 -17.50 -6.04
CA TRP A 155 6.14 -16.40 -6.17
C TRP A 155 5.46 -16.39 -7.54
N ARG A 156 4.23 -15.86 -7.60
CA ARG A 156 3.49 -15.64 -8.86
C ARG A 156 2.75 -14.30 -8.86
N VAL A 157 2.54 -13.74 -10.05
CA VAL A 157 1.70 -12.55 -10.23
C VAL A 157 0.23 -12.94 -10.00
N LEU A 158 -0.42 -12.27 -9.06
CA LEU A 158 -1.85 -12.39 -8.76
C LEU A 158 -2.70 -11.51 -9.68
N ALA A 159 -2.23 -10.29 -9.96
CA ALA A 159 -2.93 -9.34 -10.83
C ALA A 159 -1.93 -8.37 -11.48
N SER A 160 -2.24 -7.93 -12.70
CA SER A 160 -1.48 -6.91 -13.41
C SER A 160 -2.43 -5.90 -14.04
N THR A 161 -2.29 -4.61 -13.73
CA THR A 161 -3.03 -3.52 -14.39
C THR A 161 -2.19 -2.26 -14.44
N HIS A 162 -2.18 -1.57 -15.59
CA HIS A 162 -1.45 -0.30 -15.80
C HIS A 162 0.01 -0.31 -15.29
N GLY A 163 0.74 -1.40 -15.53
CA GLY A 163 2.14 -1.55 -15.13
C GLY A 163 2.37 -1.89 -13.65
N VAL A 164 1.31 -2.07 -12.86
CA VAL A 164 1.37 -2.49 -11.45
C VAL A 164 1.13 -3.99 -11.36
N GLN A 165 2.09 -4.72 -10.77
CA GLN A 165 2.03 -6.17 -10.54
C GLN A 165 1.82 -6.45 -9.05
N VAL A 166 0.78 -7.22 -8.71
CA VAL A 166 0.53 -7.77 -7.38
C VAL A 166 1.07 -9.20 -7.35
N TRP A 167 1.82 -9.56 -6.32
CA TRP A 167 2.47 -10.89 -6.21
C TRP A 167 1.92 -11.67 -5.01
N THR A 168 1.84 -12.99 -5.15
CA THR A 168 1.45 -13.92 -4.08
C THR A 168 2.44 -15.09 -4.00
N PRO A 169 2.71 -15.64 -2.81
CA PRO A 169 3.46 -16.88 -2.68
C PRO A 169 2.76 -18.01 -3.43
N LYS A 170 3.54 -18.92 -4.03
CA LYS A 170 3.05 -20.23 -4.46
C LYS A 170 2.75 -21.03 -3.19
N ARG A 171 1.55 -21.59 -3.06
CA ARG A 171 1.28 -22.59 -2.01
C ARG A 171 2.22 -23.79 -2.23
N PRO A 172 2.72 -24.44 -1.17
CA PRO A 172 3.52 -25.64 -1.29
C PRO A 172 2.78 -26.75 -2.06
#